data_AF-A0A8T2W6A5-F1
#
_entry.id   AF-A0A8T2W6A5-F1
#
_cell.length_a   1.000
_cell.length_b   1.000
_cell.length_c   1.000
_cell.angle_alpha   90.00
_cell.angle_beta   90.00
_cell.angle_gamma   90.00
#
_symmetry.space_group_name_H-M   'P 1'
#
loop_
_entity.id
_entity.type
_entity.pdbx_description
1 polymer ?
#
loop_
_entity_poly.entity_id
_entity_poly.type
_entity_poly.pdbx_seq_one_letter_code
_entity_poly.pdbx_strand_id
1 'polypeptide(L)'
;MGSLQCTFAAHPASRSHVKLNFKPLPCLRTWKPLYTQRSPQKRSIDLTRARSLDDIAPVPAATLPALNSVDDIEIESLWISGMIRCWLDDEWTPLEVHRELGQAAARAYMEVRQEGVETEVGDVVLGLGAELLVFNFRECFVGPFDVANKVAELLMLNKLGCEVCCVSDKDIAAIKRWEAIVEAELENRQ
;
A
#
# COMPACT_ATOMS: atom_id res chain seq x y z
N MET A 1 -55.41 35.60 -33.92
CA MET A 1 -56.38 35.81 -32.82
C MET A 1 -56.49 34.50 -32.06
N GLY A 2 -56.34 34.53 -30.73
CA GLY A 2 -56.50 33.34 -29.89
C GLY A 2 -55.62 33.33 -28.65
N SER A 3 -55.78 34.34 -27.78
CA SER A 3 -55.25 34.34 -26.42
C SER A 3 -56.06 33.36 -25.57
N LEU A 4 -55.44 32.35 -25.00
CA LEU A 4 -56.05 31.48 -23.99
C LEU A 4 -55.39 31.76 -22.64
N GLN A 5 -56.11 32.49 -21.79
CA GLN A 5 -55.82 32.66 -20.39
C GLN A 5 -56.20 31.37 -19.65
N CYS A 6 -55.24 30.77 -18.93
CA CYS A 6 -55.52 29.70 -17.96
C CYS A 6 -55.75 30.32 -16.58
N THR A 7 -56.98 30.24 -16.09
CA THR A 7 -57.36 30.56 -14.72
C THR A 7 -56.93 29.46 -13.76
N PHE A 8 -56.28 29.86 -12.66
CA PHE A 8 -55.84 29.00 -11.56
C PHE A 8 -57.02 28.75 -10.60
N ALA A 9 -57.48 27.50 -10.48
CA ALA A 9 -58.44 27.10 -9.45
C ALA A 9 -57.71 26.27 -8.40
N ALA A 10 -57.59 26.83 -7.19
CA ALA A 10 -57.03 26.14 -6.03
C ALA A 10 -58.00 25.05 -5.54
N HIS A 11 -57.50 23.82 -5.36
CA HIS A 11 -58.19 22.73 -4.67
C HIS A 11 -57.59 22.52 -3.27
N PRO A 12 -58.42 22.33 -2.23
CA PRO A 12 -57.94 22.19 -0.86
C PRO A 12 -57.35 20.79 -0.60
N ALA A 13 -56.12 20.74 -0.10
CA ALA A 13 -55.47 19.51 0.33
C ALA A 13 -56.09 19.02 1.65
N SER A 14 -56.85 17.92 1.59
CA SER A 14 -57.29 17.14 2.74
C SER A 14 -56.10 16.35 3.31
N ARG A 15 -55.69 16.68 4.54
CA ARG A 15 -54.55 16.07 5.23
C ARG A 15 -55.05 14.96 6.16
N SER A 16 -55.10 13.72 5.68
CA SER A 16 -55.37 12.54 6.50
C SER A 16 -54.10 12.13 7.26
N HIS A 17 -54.13 12.29 8.58
CA HIS A 17 -53.05 11.84 9.49
C HIS A 17 -53.09 10.32 9.65
N VAL A 18 -52.21 9.60 8.96
CA VAL A 18 -51.92 8.18 9.25
C VAL A 18 -50.97 8.13 10.45
N LYS A 19 -51.47 7.63 11.60
CA LYS A 19 -50.64 7.36 12.79
C LYS A 19 -49.88 6.05 12.58
N LEU A 20 -48.60 6.13 12.21
CA LEU A 20 -47.70 4.99 12.24
C LEU A 20 -47.33 4.67 13.69
N ASN A 21 -47.83 3.55 14.19
CA ASN A 21 -47.56 3.04 15.53
C ASN A 21 -46.21 2.28 15.52
N PHE A 22 -45.12 2.97 15.82
CA PHE A 22 -43.81 2.34 16.03
C PHE A 22 -43.77 1.71 17.43
N LYS A 23 -43.78 0.37 17.49
CA LYS A 23 -43.43 -0.36 18.71
C LYS A 23 -41.90 -0.39 18.84
N PRO A 24 -41.31 0.03 19.97
CA PRO A 24 -39.86 0.00 20.15
C PRO A 24 -39.36 -1.46 20.28
N LEU A 25 -38.28 -1.79 19.56
CA LEU A 25 -37.60 -3.07 19.63
C LEU A 25 -36.92 -3.25 21.01
N PRO A 26 -36.99 -4.44 21.64
CA PRO A 26 -36.42 -4.69 22.95
C PRO A 26 -34.95 -5.10 22.82
N CYS A 27 -34.07 -4.18 22.43
CA CYS A 27 -32.62 -4.41 22.49
C CYS A 27 -31.80 -3.12 22.59
N LEU A 28 -32.26 -2.16 23.40
CA LEU A 28 -31.40 -1.06 23.85
C LEU A 28 -30.49 -1.55 24.98
N ARG A 29 -29.53 -2.45 24.65
CA ARG A 29 -28.26 -2.48 25.39
C ARG A 29 -27.63 -1.12 25.16
N THR A 30 -27.31 -0.44 26.26
CA THR A 30 -26.68 0.87 26.26
C THR A 30 -25.34 0.81 25.52
N TRP A 31 -25.36 1.15 24.23
CA TRP A 31 -24.15 1.44 23.48
C TRP A 31 -23.54 2.71 24.09
N LYS A 32 -22.64 2.54 25.06
CA LYS A 32 -21.74 3.63 25.45
C LYS A 32 -20.79 3.84 24.27
N PRO A 33 -20.71 5.06 23.71
CA PRO A 33 -19.72 5.35 22.68
C PRO A 33 -18.33 5.02 23.21
N LEU A 34 -17.58 4.17 22.50
CA LEU A 34 -16.22 3.74 22.85
C LEU A 34 -15.22 4.91 22.96
N TYR A 35 -15.62 6.11 22.56
CA TYR A 35 -14.81 7.32 22.68
C TYR A 35 -14.61 7.79 24.14
N THR A 36 -15.48 7.43 25.08
CA THR A 36 -15.39 7.92 26.47
C THR A 36 -14.59 7.00 27.42
N GLN A 37 -13.83 6.02 26.90
CA GLN A 37 -12.99 5.12 27.72
C GLN A 37 -11.47 5.29 27.52
N ARG A 38 -10.98 6.43 27.04
CA ARG A 38 -9.57 6.77 27.26
C ARG A 38 -9.42 7.41 28.63
N SER A 39 -9.08 6.60 29.64
CA SER A 39 -8.36 7.16 30.78
C SER A 39 -7.08 7.82 30.24
N PRO A 40 -6.67 9.00 30.72
CA PRO A 40 -5.35 9.53 30.39
C PRO A 40 -4.35 8.56 31.03
N GLN A 41 -3.89 7.58 30.26
CA GLN A 41 -2.68 6.87 30.63
C GLN A 41 -1.58 7.93 30.61
N LYS A 42 -1.20 8.42 31.80
CA LYS A 42 0.05 9.14 31.98
C LYS A 42 1.15 8.12 31.68
N ARG A 43 1.50 7.98 30.40
CA ARG A 43 2.73 7.29 30.02
C ARG A 43 3.85 8.17 30.52
N SER A 44 4.43 7.82 31.68
CA SER A 44 5.71 8.38 32.08
C SER A 44 6.72 7.88 31.06
N ILE A 45 7.23 8.78 30.22
CA ILE A 45 8.39 8.48 29.40
C ILE A 45 9.55 8.36 30.38
N ASP A 46 10.07 7.15 30.53
CA ASP A 46 11.27 6.92 31.31
C ASP A 46 12.48 7.43 30.52
N LEU A 47 12.86 8.68 30.81
CA LEU A 47 14.01 9.34 30.19
C LEU A 47 15.34 8.71 30.63
N THR A 48 15.37 7.86 31.66
CA THR A 48 16.59 7.17 32.09
C THR A 48 17.00 6.04 31.14
N ARG A 49 16.10 5.62 30.25
CA ARG A 49 16.39 4.68 29.15
C ARG A 49 16.89 5.38 27.88
N ALA A 50 16.85 6.72 27.82
CA ALA A 50 17.44 7.44 26.70
C ALA A 50 18.95 7.20 26.69
N ARG A 51 19.49 6.75 25.55
CA ARG A 51 20.94 6.69 25.35
C ARG A 51 21.53 8.08 25.55
N SER A 52 22.78 8.14 26.03
CA SER A 52 23.50 9.41 26.14
C SER A 52 23.51 10.10 24.77
N LEU A 53 23.41 11.43 24.73
CA LEU A 53 23.47 12.19 23.48
C LEU A 53 24.80 11.95 22.74
N ASP A 54 25.86 11.62 23.49
CA ASP A 54 27.18 11.29 22.97
C ASP A 54 27.24 9.88 22.34
N ASP A 55 26.22 9.03 22.58
CA ASP A 55 26.07 7.69 21.99
C ASP A 55 25.17 7.69 20.74
N ILE A 56 24.67 8.85 20.30
CA ILE A 56 23.83 8.99 19.11
C ILE A 56 24.72 9.22 17.90
N ALA A 57 25.28 8.14 17.37
CA ALA A 57 25.87 8.17 16.03
C ALA A 57 24.75 8.24 14.97
N PRO A 58 24.94 9.00 13.86
CA PRO A 58 23.99 8.98 12.76
C PRO A 58 23.90 7.56 12.19
N VAL A 59 22.68 7.13 11.87
CA VAL A 59 22.47 5.86 11.19
C VAL A 59 23.05 5.98 9.78
N PRO A 60 23.95 5.08 9.34
CA PRO A 60 24.50 5.13 8.00
C PRO A 60 23.38 4.95 6.97
N ALA A 61 23.47 5.67 5.85
CA ALA A 61 22.54 5.50 4.75
C ALA A 61 22.66 4.08 4.18
N ALA A 62 21.52 3.47 3.87
CA ALA A 62 21.48 2.23 3.10
C ALA A 62 21.60 2.59 1.62
N THR A 63 22.74 2.28 1.02
CA THR A 63 23.04 2.62 -0.38
C THR A 63 23.08 1.34 -1.21
N LEU A 64 22.26 1.30 -2.25
CA LEU A 64 22.24 0.20 -3.22
C LEU A 64 23.46 0.33 -4.16
N PRO A 65 24.13 -0.79 -4.48
CA PRO A 65 25.26 -0.79 -5.40
C PRO A 65 24.83 -0.31 -6.78
N ALA A 66 25.75 0.30 -7.52
CA ALA A 66 25.52 0.66 -8.91
C ALA A 66 25.23 -0.60 -9.76
N LEU A 67 24.27 -0.47 -10.69
CA LEU A 67 24.03 -1.48 -11.72
C LEU A 67 24.95 -1.16 -12.91
N ASN A 68 25.59 -2.19 -13.46
CA ASN A 68 26.69 -2.00 -14.42
C ASN A 68 26.22 -1.95 -15.88
N SER A 69 24.95 -2.26 -16.12
CA SER A 69 24.35 -2.30 -17.45
C SER A 69 22.85 -2.04 -17.38
N VAL A 70 22.27 -1.66 -18.53
CA VAL A 70 20.81 -1.54 -18.70
C VAL A 70 20.12 -2.90 -18.49
N ASP A 71 20.75 -3.99 -18.93
CA ASP A 71 20.22 -5.35 -18.74
C ASP A 71 20.08 -5.70 -17.25
N ASP A 72 21.02 -5.28 -16.40
CA ASP A 72 20.92 -5.49 -14.95
C ASP A 72 19.71 -4.76 -14.34
N ILE A 73 19.41 -3.55 -14.84
CA ILE A 73 18.24 -2.76 -14.41
C ILE A 73 16.95 -3.46 -14.84
N GLU A 74 16.88 -3.97 -16.07
CA GLU A 74 15.73 -4.71 -16.57
C GLU A 74 15.50 -6.03 -15.84
N ILE A 75 16.56 -6.79 -15.55
CA ILE A 75 16.47 -8.04 -14.80
C ILE A 75 15.94 -7.77 -13.38
N GLU A 76 16.43 -6.73 -12.73
CA GLU A 76 15.99 -6.36 -11.39
C GLU A 76 14.57 -5.80 -11.37
N SER A 77 14.17 -5.02 -12.39
CA SER A 77 12.79 -4.52 -12.50
C SER A 77 11.79 -5.67 -12.72
N LEU A 78 12.14 -6.67 -13.53
CA LEU A 78 11.35 -7.90 -13.70
C LEU A 78 11.22 -8.67 -12.38
N TRP A 79 12.31 -8.78 -11.63
CA TRP A 79 12.29 -9.39 -10.30
C TRP A 79 11.35 -8.63 -9.35
N ILE A 80 11.43 -7.29 -9.31
CA ILE A 80 10.53 -6.45 -8.51
C ILE A 80 9.06 -6.68 -8.91
N SER A 81 8.76 -6.71 -10.21
CA SER A 81 7.40 -6.96 -10.69
C SER A 81 6.84 -8.27 -10.18
N GLY A 82 7.62 -9.35 -10.27
CA GLY A 82 7.23 -10.67 -9.81
C GLY A 82 7.04 -10.73 -8.30
N MET A 83 7.98 -10.16 -7.56
CA MET A 83 7.95 -10.15 -6.10
C MET A 83 6.77 -9.37 -5.53
N ILE A 84 6.45 -8.20 -6.08
CA ILE A 84 5.29 -7.41 -5.63
C ILE A 84 3.99 -8.16 -5.89
N ARG A 85 3.86 -8.79 -7.07
CA ARG A 85 2.71 -9.65 -7.36
C ARG A 85 2.59 -10.79 -6.35
N CYS A 86 3.67 -11.55 -6.12
CA CYS A 86 3.66 -12.67 -5.18
C CYS A 86 3.29 -12.21 -3.76
N TRP A 87 3.89 -11.12 -3.28
CA TRP A 87 3.58 -10.56 -1.97
C TRP A 87 2.09 -10.22 -1.82
N LEU A 88 1.50 -9.54 -2.81
CA LEU A 88 0.09 -9.17 -2.76
C LEU A 88 -0.85 -10.37 -2.89
N ASP A 89 -0.51 -11.32 -3.77
CA ASP A 89 -1.28 -12.56 -3.96
C ASP A 89 -1.29 -13.41 -2.67
N ASP A 90 -0.18 -13.42 -1.92
CA ASP A 90 -0.04 -14.14 -0.65
C ASP A 90 -0.77 -13.47 0.53
N GLU A 91 -0.74 -12.13 0.59
CA GLU A 91 -1.41 -11.38 1.66
C GLU A 91 -2.93 -11.38 1.47
N TRP A 92 -3.39 -11.41 0.22
CA TRP A 92 -4.79 -11.33 -0.14
C TRP A 92 -5.25 -12.60 -0.87
N THR A 93 -5.38 -12.50 -2.19
CA THR A 93 -5.73 -13.58 -3.10
C THR A 93 -5.22 -13.19 -4.48
N PRO A 94 -4.95 -14.14 -5.39
CA PRO A 94 -4.51 -13.81 -6.74
C PRO A 94 -5.48 -12.90 -7.49
N LEU A 95 -5.01 -11.70 -7.86
CA LEU A 95 -5.79 -10.71 -8.60
C LEU A 95 -4.99 -10.14 -9.77
N GLU A 96 -5.69 -9.84 -10.87
CA GLU A 96 -5.07 -9.24 -12.06
C GLU A 96 -4.41 -7.88 -11.74
N VAL A 97 -5.05 -7.08 -10.88
CA VAL A 97 -4.51 -5.78 -10.46
C VAL A 97 -3.15 -5.89 -9.75
N HIS A 98 -2.82 -7.03 -9.12
CA HIS A 98 -1.51 -7.24 -8.52
C HIS A 98 -0.41 -7.41 -9.58
N ARG A 99 -0.74 -8.06 -10.71
CA ARG A 99 0.16 -8.15 -11.86
C ARG A 99 0.40 -6.77 -12.46
N GLU A 100 -0.67 -5.99 -12.67
CA GLU A 100 -0.57 -4.62 -13.19
C GLU A 100 0.24 -3.71 -12.26
N LEU A 101 0.01 -3.81 -10.95
CA LEU A 101 0.74 -3.05 -9.94
C LEU A 101 2.22 -3.45 -9.87
N GLY A 102 2.54 -4.74 -9.96
CA GLY A 102 3.92 -5.22 -10.07
C GLY A 102 4.64 -4.62 -11.29
N GLN A 103 3.99 -4.61 -12.45
CA GLN A 103 4.55 -3.99 -13.66
C GLN A 103 4.71 -2.47 -13.52
N ALA A 104 3.77 -1.79 -12.85
CA ALA A 104 3.88 -0.37 -12.56
C ALA A 104 5.06 -0.07 -11.63
N ALA A 105 5.26 -0.87 -10.59
CA ALA A 105 6.39 -0.75 -9.68
C ALA A 105 7.73 -0.97 -10.41
N ALA A 106 7.79 -1.95 -11.32
CA ALA A 106 8.98 -2.20 -12.14
C ALA A 106 9.33 -1.01 -13.05
N ARG A 107 8.34 -0.42 -13.73
CA ARG A 107 8.57 0.78 -14.56
C ARG A 107 9.05 1.95 -13.70
N ALA A 108 8.38 2.21 -12.59
CA ALA A 108 8.77 3.26 -11.66
C ALA A 108 10.20 3.04 -11.11
N TYR A 109 10.60 1.78 -10.88
CA TYR A 109 11.96 1.45 -10.47
C TYR A 109 13.00 1.82 -11.53
N MET A 110 12.71 1.55 -12.80
CA MET A 110 13.59 1.90 -13.92
C MET A 110 13.76 3.41 -14.09
N GLU A 111 12.74 4.21 -13.78
CA GLU A 111 12.85 5.69 -13.82
C GLU A 111 13.73 6.24 -12.69
N VAL A 112 13.75 5.54 -11.55
CA VAL A 112 14.51 5.95 -10.36
C VAL A 112 15.98 5.51 -10.44
N ARG A 113 16.26 4.35 -11.04
CA ARG A 113 17.60 3.76 -11.07
C ARG A 113 18.32 4.07 -12.37
N GLN A 114 19.60 4.41 -12.25
CA GLN A 114 20.44 4.79 -13.37
C GLN A 114 21.68 3.90 -13.43
N GLU A 115 22.11 3.57 -14.65
CA GLU A 115 23.32 2.81 -14.90
C GLU A 115 24.54 3.53 -14.33
N GLY A 116 25.41 2.80 -13.63
CA GLY A 116 26.65 3.33 -13.06
C GLY A 116 26.47 4.23 -11.83
N VAL A 117 25.25 4.34 -11.29
CA VAL A 117 24.94 5.24 -10.17
C VAL A 117 24.50 4.43 -8.95
N GLU A 118 25.18 4.66 -7.82
CA GLU A 118 24.70 4.21 -6.50
C GLU A 118 23.47 5.03 -6.09
N THR A 119 22.50 4.39 -5.43
CA THR A 119 21.25 5.07 -5.05
C THR A 119 20.91 4.75 -3.61
N GLU A 120 20.61 5.77 -2.82
CA GLU A 120 20.12 5.54 -1.46
C GLU A 120 18.73 4.92 -1.49
N VAL A 121 18.48 3.95 -0.60
CA VAL A 121 17.18 3.28 -0.50
C VAL A 121 16.06 4.28 -0.22
N GLY A 122 16.34 5.36 0.53
CA GLY A 122 15.39 6.45 0.77
C GLY A 122 14.93 7.13 -0.52
N ASP A 123 15.85 7.41 -1.44
CA ASP A 123 15.53 7.97 -2.76
C ASP A 123 14.68 7.00 -3.57
N VAL A 124 14.95 5.70 -3.46
CA VAL A 124 14.14 4.66 -4.10
C VAL A 124 12.71 4.67 -3.59
N VAL A 125 12.50 4.75 -2.27
CA VAL A 125 11.15 4.82 -1.68
C VAL A 125 10.40 6.07 -2.15
N LEU A 126 11.06 7.23 -2.13
CA LEU A 126 10.43 8.49 -2.52
C LEU A 126 10.09 8.52 -4.01
N GLY A 127 11.03 8.10 -4.86
CA GLY A 127 10.84 8.05 -6.30
C GLY A 127 9.73 7.08 -6.71
N LEU A 128 9.78 5.83 -6.21
CA LEU A 128 8.72 4.84 -6.47
C LEU A 128 7.36 5.31 -5.96
N GLY A 129 7.31 5.83 -4.73
CA GLY A 129 6.08 6.29 -4.12
C GLY A 129 5.44 7.42 -4.93
N ALA A 130 6.24 8.35 -5.45
CA ALA A 130 5.78 9.45 -6.29
C ALA A 130 5.26 8.97 -7.65
N GLU A 131 6.01 8.13 -8.36
CA GLU A 131 5.62 7.58 -9.67
C GLU A 131 4.33 6.77 -9.56
N LEU A 132 4.15 6.02 -8.47
CA LEU A 132 2.97 5.19 -8.28
C LEU A 132 1.70 5.99 -7.96
N LEU A 133 1.76 7.29 -7.62
CA LEU A 133 0.56 8.09 -7.31
C LEU A 133 -0.49 8.12 -8.42
N VAL A 134 -0.09 7.89 -9.67
CA VAL A 134 -1.01 7.88 -10.83
C VAL A 134 -1.73 6.54 -11.02
N PHE A 135 -1.32 5.48 -10.32
CA PHE A 135 -1.92 4.16 -10.40
C PHE A 135 -3.24 4.07 -9.62
N ASN A 136 -4.20 3.27 -10.10
CA ASN A 136 -5.48 3.09 -9.44
C ASN A 136 -5.43 1.97 -8.39
N PHE A 137 -5.24 2.34 -7.12
CA PHE A 137 -5.11 1.39 -5.99
C PHE A 137 -6.42 0.82 -5.44
N ARG A 138 -7.57 1.14 -6.03
CA ARG A 138 -8.90 0.82 -5.45
C ARG A 138 -9.06 -0.66 -5.07
N GLU A 139 -8.47 -1.56 -5.86
CA GLU A 139 -8.61 -3.01 -5.71
C GLU A 139 -7.35 -3.69 -5.14
N CYS A 140 -6.31 -2.92 -4.81
CA CYS A 140 -5.01 -3.44 -4.35
C CYS A 140 -4.91 -3.61 -2.84
N PHE A 141 -5.81 -2.98 -2.07
CA PHE A 141 -5.80 -2.98 -0.60
C PHE A 141 -4.51 -2.44 0.05
N VAL A 142 -3.67 -1.76 -0.74
CA VAL A 142 -2.42 -1.09 -0.35
C VAL A 142 -2.35 0.28 -1.03
N GLY A 143 -1.43 1.13 -0.61
CA GLY A 143 -1.13 2.41 -1.25
C GLY A 143 0.26 2.46 -1.92
N PRO A 144 0.58 3.57 -2.61
CA PRO A 144 1.86 3.77 -3.30
C PRO A 144 3.08 3.57 -2.39
N PHE A 145 3.03 4.14 -1.18
CA PHE A 145 4.15 4.05 -0.23
C PHE A 145 4.23 2.70 0.46
N ASP A 146 3.14 1.93 0.56
CA ASP A 146 3.21 0.56 1.05
C ASP A 146 4.02 -0.31 0.07
N VAL A 147 3.76 -0.14 -1.23
CA VAL A 147 4.51 -0.81 -2.30
C VAL A 147 5.96 -0.34 -2.32
N ALA A 148 6.21 0.97 -2.27
CA ALA A 148 7.58 1.51 -2.27
C ALA A 148 8.41 1.00 -1.07
N ASN A 149 7.80 0.96 0.12
CA ASN A 149 8.43 0.39 1.31
C ASN A 149 8.71 -1.11 1.15
N LYS A 150 7.79 -1.88 0.56
CA LYS A 150 8.02 -3.30 0.29
C LYS A 150 9.15 -3.50 -0.73
N VAL A 151 9.23 -2.69 -1.78
CA VAL A 151 10.36 -2.76 -2.74
C VAL A 151 11.69 -2.47 -2.03
N ALA A 152 11.74 -1.44 -1.18
CA ALA A 152 12.93 -1.15 -0.39
C ALA A 152 13.34 -2.32 0.53
N GLU A 153 12.38 -2.94 1.22
CA GLU A 153 12.63 -4.14 2.04
C GLU A 153 13.23 -5.28 1.19
N LEU A 154 12.64 -5.58 0.04
CA LEU A 154 13.10 -6.61 -0.88
C LEU A 154 14.54 -6.34 -1.38
N LEU A 155 14.84 -5.08 -1.74
CA LEU A 155 16.18 -4.69 -2.20
C LEU A 155 17.21 -4.76 -1.07
N MET A 156 16.88 -4.29 0.14
CA MET A 156 17.77 -4.38 1.29
C MET A 156 18.09 -5.84 1.65
N LEU A 157 17.10 -6.73 1.58
CA LEU A 157 17.29 -8.16 1.79
C LEU A 157 18.20 -8.79 0.74
N ASN A 158 17.88 -8.56 -0.54
CA ASN A 158 18.52 -9.27 -1.64
C ASN A 158 19.92 -8.71 -1.98
N LYS A 159 20.14 -7.40 -1.81
CA LYS A 159 21.38 -6.73 -2.24
C LYS A 159 22.32 -6.38 -1.10
N LEU A 160 21.79 -6.00 0.05
CA LEU A 160 22.60 -5.51 1.18
C LEU A 160 22.75 -6.56 2.29
N GLY A 161 21.99 -7.65 2.24
CA GLY A 161 21.99 -8.68 3.28
C GLY A 161 21.52 -8.14 4.63
N CYS A 162 20.72 -7.07 4.64
CA CYS A 162 20.22 -6.47 5.87
C CYS A 162 19.13 -7.33 6.50
N GLU A 163 19.21 -7.52 7.82
CA GLU A 163 18.09 -8.05 8.59
C GLU A 163 17.03 -6.95 8.74
N VAL A 164 15.99 -6.98 7.92
CA VAL A 164 14.88 -6.02 8.00
C VAL A 164 13.90 -6.52 9.08
N CYS A 165 13.44 -5.62 9.95
CA CYS A 165 12.64 -6.00 11.13
C CYS A 165 11.22 -6.52 10.82
N CYS A 166 10.83 -6.55 9.54
CA CYS A 166 9.51 -6.99 9.08
C CYS A 166 9.55 -8.22 8.15
N VAL A 167 10.71 -8.86 7.99
CA VAL A 167 10.82 -10.07 7.16
C VAL A 167 10.15 -11.22 7.87
N SER A 168 9.10 -11.73 7.24
CA SER A 168 8.47 -12.98 7.66
C SER A 168 9.08 -14.15 6.90
N ASP A 169 8.96 -15.35 7.46
CA ASP A 169 9.28 -16.60 6.73
C ASP A 169 8.56 -16.68 5.37
N LYS A 170 7.45 -15.95 5.21
CA LYS A 170 6.69 -15.87 3.95
C LYS A 170 7.44 -15.09 2.87
N ASP A 171 8.17 -14.02 3.20
CA ASP A 171 8.91 -13.21 2.23
C ASP A 171 10.07 -14.03 1.63
N ILE A 172 10.78 -14.81 2.47
CA ILE A 172 11.81 -15.76 2.02
C ILE A 172 11.19 -16.84 1.12
N ALA A 173 10.01 -17.36 1.49
CA ALA A 173 9.31 -18.35 0.68
C ALA A 173 8.79 -17.77 -0.64
N ALA A 174 8.42 -16.48 -0.69
CA ALA A 174 7.99 -15.79 -1.89
C ALA A 174 9.13 -15.66 -2.91
N ILE A 175 10.35 -15.36 -2.45
CA ILE A 175 11.55 -15.32 -3.30
C ILE A 175 11.73 -16.67 -4.01
N LYS A 176 11.70 -17.78 -3.25
CA LYS A 176 11.83 -19.14 -3.80
C LYS A 176 10.71 -19.49 -4.79
N ARG A 177 9.48 -19.04 -4.54
CA ARG A 177 8.35 -19.26 -5.47
C ARG A 177 8.55 -18.51 -6.77
N TRP A 178 8.99 -17.25 -6.71
CA TRP A 178 9.28 -16.47 -7.90
C TRP A 178 10.41 -17.11 -8.72
N GLU A 179 11.49 -17.53 -8.08
CA GLU A 179 12.57 -18.29 -8.73
C GLU A 179 12.05 -19.54 -9.46
N ALA A 180 11.17 -20.31 -8.81
CA ALA A 180 10.54 -21.49 -9.42
C ALA A 180 9.59 -21.14 -10.59
N ILE A 181 8.86 -20.02 -10.52
CA ILE A 181 8.01 -19.54 -11.61
C ILE A 181 8.88 -19.17 -12.82
N VAL A 182 9.95 -18.42 -12.59
CA VAL A 182 10.89 -18.02 -13.65
C VAL A 182 11.53 -19.26 -14.29
N GLU A 183 11.97 -20.24 -13.49
CA GLU A 183 12.56 -21.48 -13.99
C GLU A 183 11.56 -22.28 -14.85
N ALA A 184 10.31 -22.43 -14.39
CA ALA A 184 9.27 -23.10 -15.16
C ALA A 184 8.92 -22.35 -16.46
N GLU A 185 8.90 -21.01 -16.45
CA GLU A 185 8.66 -20.22 -17.66
C GLU A 185 9.82 -20.32 -18.67
N LEU A 186 11.06 -20.48 -18.20
CA LEU A 186 12.24 -20.71 -19.04
C LEU A 186 12.23 -22.11 -19.66
N GLU A 187 11.90 -23.15 -18.89
CA GLU A 187 11.78 -24.53 -19.38
C GLU A 187 10.70 -24.66 -20.47
N ASN A 188 9.56 -23.99 -20.31
CA ASN A 188 8.48 -24.02 -21.30
C ASN A 188 8.81 -23.27 -22.61
N ARG A 189 9.89 -22.50 -22.66
CA ARG A 189 10.35 -21.77 -23.85
C ARG A 189 11.43 -22.52 -24.65
N GLN A 190 11.96 -23.63 -24.12
CA GLN A 190 12.95 -24.49 -24.78
C GLN A 190 12.27 -25.63 -25.55
#